data_AF-A0A2F0AQZ4-F1
#
_entry.id   AF-A0A2F0AQZ4-F1
#
_cell.length_a   1.000
_cell.length_b   1.000
_cell.length_c   1.000
_cell.angle_alpha   90.00
_cell.angle_beta   90.00
_cell.angle_gamma   90.00
#
_symmetry.space_group_name_H-M   'P 1'
#
loop_
_entity.id
_entity.type
_entity.pdbx_description
1 polymer ?
#
loop_
_entity_poly.entity_id
_entity_poly.type
_entity_poly.pdbx_seq_one_letter_code
_entity_poly.pdbx_strand_id
1 'polypeptide(L)'
;MRLKRFLPVLGFLCIVSACGPSKPVIKPGPAIPGINLSGRWFSKDFGEMTIVHAGDAIKGEYADPRGPEHNGGFRGTLIGDLIKLQWIKPGKREAAVMLKRGRAYLRVSARGQKLIGRWGYDDSEDDGGPWRAEKSTSD
;
A
#
# COMPACT_ATOMS: atom_id res chain seq x y z
N MET A 1 51.37 44.53 -30.07
CA MET A 1 49.89 44.61 -30.15
C MET A 1 49.34 44.38 -28.75
N ARG A 2 48.81 45.41 -28.07
CA ARG A 2 48.21 45.32 -26.72
C ARG A 2 46.75 44.91 -26.86
N LEU A 3 46.35 43.75 -26.33
CA LEU A 3 44.93 43.36 -26.26
C LEU A 3 44.40 43.62 -24.84
N LYS A 4 43.29 44.37 -24.80
CA LYS A 4 42.66 44.96 -23.63
C LYS A 4 41.85 43.91 -22.85
N ARG A 5 41.81 44.08 -21.52
CA ARG A 5 40.91 43.42 -20.57
C ARG A 5 39.45 43.50 -21.02
N PHE A 6 38.69 42.41 -20.87
CA PHE A 6 37.25 42.46 -20.59
C PHE A 6 36.85 41.23 -19.75
N LEU A 7 36.52 41.50 -18.49
CA LEU A 7 35.81 40.60 -17.58
C LEU A 7 34.32 40.91 -17.74
N PRO A 8 33.43 39.90 -17.79
CA PRO A 8 32.09 40.09 -17.25
C PRO A 8 31.75 39.04 -16.20
N VAL A 9 31.37 39.56 -15.04
CA VAL A 9 30.57 38.93 -13.99
C VAL A 9 29.14 38.76 -14.52
N LEU A 10 28.53 37.56 -14.51
CA LEU A 10 27.09 37.34 -14.31
C LEU A 10 26.72 35.84 -14.43
N GLY A 11 25.87 35.33 -13.52
CA GLY A 11 25.22 34.04 -13.71
C GLY A 11 24.75 33.31 -12.45
N PHE A 12 24.21 34.05 -11.48
CA PHE A 12 23.54 33.53 -10.29
C PHE A 12 22.27 32.74 -10.68
N LEU A 13 22.00 31.67 -9.93
CA LEU A 13 20.66 31.13 -9.63
C LEU A 13 19.91 30.32 -10.71
N CYS A 14 19.68 29.04 -10.40
CA CYS A 14 18.32 28.51 -10.19
C CYS A 14 18.43 27.08 -9.64
N ILE A 15 18.72 26.96 -8.35
CA ILE A 15 18.40 25.73 -7.59
C ILE A 15 16.89 25.76 -7.42
N VAL A 16 16.18 25.20 -8.41
CA VAL A 16 14.75 24.87 -8.25
C VAL A 16 14.67 23.71 -7.26
N SER A 17 14.62 24.06 -5.99
CA SER A 17 14.13 23.19 -4.92
C SER A 17 12.67 22.88 -5.24
N ALA A 18 12.45 21.82 -6.01
CA ALA A 18 11.14 21.24 -6.26
C ALA A 18 10.62 20.64 -4.95
N CYS A 19 10.06 21.48 -4.09
CA CYS A 19 9.13 21.04 -3.05
C CYS A 19 7.87 20.59 -3.78
N GLY A 20 7.85 19.34 -4.23
CA GLY A 20 6.64 18.71 -4.74
C GLY A 20 5.55 18.75 -3.65
N PRO A 21 4.27 18.96 -4.02
CA PRO A 21 3.18 18.98 -3.06
C PRO A 21 3.21 17.67 -2.24
N SER A 22 3.29 17.81 -0.92
CA SER A 22 3.26 16.67 0.00
C SER A 22 1.96 15.89 -0.19
N LYS A 23 2.06 14.57 -0.42
CA LYS A 23 0.89 13.69 -0.54
C LYS A 23 -0.03 13.86 0.69
N PRO A 24 -1.36 13.91 0.52
CA PRO A 24 -2.30 14.03 1.65
C PRO A 24 -2.10 12.90 2.66
N VAL A 25 -1.92 13.25 3.92
CA VAL A 25 -1.80 12.25 5.01
C VAL A 25 -3.17 11.64 5.29
N ILE A 26 -3.26 10.32 5.17
CA ILE A 26 -4.49 9.58 5.45
C ILE A 26 -4.66 9.45 6.96
N LYS A 27 -5.72 10.07 7.48
CA LYS A 27 -6.04 10.10 8.91
C LYS A 27 -6.97 8.93 9.30
N PRO A 28 -6.69 8.24 10.41
CA PRO A 28 -7.63 7.31 11.03
C PRO A 28 -8.98 7.96 11.35
N GLY A 29 -10.05 7.23 11.13
CA GLY A 29 -11.38 7.52 11.66
C GLY A 29 -11.58 6.91 13.05
N PRO A 30 -12.82 6.93 13.58
CA PRO A 30 -13.14 6.36 14.89
C PRO A 30 -12.84 4.85 14.97
N ALA A 31 -12.47 4.38 16.16
CA ALA A 31 -12.35 2.94 16.42
C ALA A 31 -13.71 2.25 16.27
N ILE A 32 -13.69 1.00 15.78
CA ILE A 32 -14.89 0.16 15.64
C ILE A 32 -14.92 -0.83 16.82
N PRO A 33 -15.78 -0.65 17.82
CA PRO A 33 -15.79 -1.49 19.01
C PRO A 33 -16.07 -2.96 18.68
N GLY A 34 -15.30 -3.87 19.30
CA GLY A 34 -15.51 -5.31 19.17
C GLY A 34 -15.20 -5.90 17.78
N ILE A 35 -14.56 -5.13 16.90
CA ILE A 35 -14.28 -5.57 15.53
C ILE A 35 -13.36 -6.79 15.51
N ASN A 36 -13.79 -7.84 14.80
CA ASN A 36 -12.95 -8.99 14.49
C ASN A 36 -12.84 -9.17 12.97
N LEU A 37 -11.65 -8.87 12.44
CA LEU A 37 -11.35 -9.00 11.03
C LEU A 37 -10.83 -10.39 10.66
N SER A 38 -10.62 -11.28 11.63
CA SER A 38 -10.16 -12.63 11.35
C SER A 38 -11.16 -13.40 10.49
N GLY A 39 -10.64 -14.23 9.60
CA GLY A 39 -11.42 -15.10 8.73
C GLY A 39 -11.03 -14.98 7.26
N ARG A 40 -11.87 -15.59 6.40
CA ARG A 40 -11.73 -15.52 4.96
C ARG A 40 -12.32 -14.23 4.41
N TRP A 41 -11.67 -13.69 3.40
CA TRP A 41 -12.08 -12.52 2.65
C TRP A 41 -11.90 -12.79 1.17
N PHE A 42 -12.65 -12.08 0.33
CA PHE A 42 -12.51 -12.16 -1.11
C PHE A 42 -12.31 -10.78 -1.71
N SER A 43 -11.31 -10.66 -2.57
CA SER A 43 -11.07 -9.50 -3.42
C SER A 43 -11.15 -9.92 -4.88
N LYS A 44 -11.83 -9.13 -5.72
CA LYS A 44 -11.84 -9.37 -7.17
C LYS A 44 -10.44 -9.22 -7.78
N ASP A 45 -9.61 -8.36 -7.20
CA ASP A 45 -8.28 -8.02 -7.73
C ASP A 45 -7.19 -8.96 -7.21
N PHE A 46 -7.36 -9.51 -6.00
CA PHE A 46 -6.34 -10.30 -5.29
C PHE A 46 -6.77 -11.71 -4.88
N GLY A 47 -7.99 -12.10 -5.23
CA GLY A 47 -8.55 -13.42 -4.94
C GLY A 47 -8.90 -13.63 -3.47
N GLU A 48 -8.80 -14.88 -3.03
CA GLU A 48 -9.08 -15.25 -1.64
C GLU A 48 -7.98 -14.77 -0.71
N MET A 49 -8.37 -14.32 0.47
CA MET A 49 -7.46 -13.86 1.50
C MET A 49 -7.83 -14.50 2.84
N THR A 50 -6.82 -14.79 3.66
CA THR A 50 -7.03 -15.16 5.06
C THR A 50 -6.41 -14.09 5.94
N ILE A 51 -7.21 -13.54 6.85
CA ILE A 51 -6.79 -12.52 7.81
C ILE A 51 -6.77 -13.10 9.21
N VAL A 52 -5.71 -12.76 9.96
CA VAL A 52 -5.60 -12.96 11.41
C VAL A 52 -5.51 -11.58 12.06
N HIS A 53 -6.40 -11.32 13.01
CA HIS A 53 -6.49 -10.07 13.77
C HIS A 53 -6.26 -10.35 15.25
N ALA A 54 -5.26 -9.71 15.84
CA ALA A 54 -4.91 -9.85 17.25
C ALA A 54 -4.49 -8.50 17.86
N GLY A 55 -5.31 -7.94 18.75
CA GLY A 55 -5.08 -6.59 19.27
C GLY A 55 -5.23 -5.56 18.14
N ASP A 56 -4.17 -4.80 17.88
CA ASP A 56 -4.05 -3.90 16.73
C ASP A 56 -3.35 -4.56 15.53
N ALA A 57 -2.77 -5.75 15.70
CA ALA A 57 -1.97 -6.40 14.66
C ALA A 57 -2.85 -7.13 13.64
N ILE A 58 -2.53 -6.90 12.36
CA ILE A 58 -3.11 -7.60 11.21
C ILE A 58 -2.02 -8.39 10.52
N LYS A 59 -2.31 -9.65 10.21
CA LYS A 59 -1.50 -10.50 9.32
C LYS A 59 -2.41 -11.22 8.35
N GLY A 60 -1.91 -11.53 7.18
CA GLY A 60 -2.66 -12.36 6.25
C GLY A 60 -1.89 -12.77 5.02
N GLU A 61 -2.55 -13.62 4.24
CA GLU A 61 -2.07 -14.14 2.97
C GLU A 61 -3.18 -14.00 1.93
N TYR A 62 -2.79 -13.91 0.65
CA TYR A 62 -3.73 -13.87 -0.46
C TYR A 62 -3.32 -14.87 -1.56
N ALA A 63 -4.34 -15.48 -2.16
CA ALA A 63 -4.23 -16.39 -3.29
C ALA A 63 -4.69 -15.67 -4.56
N ASP A 64 -3.71 -15.22 -5.35
CA ASP A 64 -3.97 -14.38 -6.52
C ASP A 64 -4.58 -15.22 -7.66
N PRO A 65 -5.65 -14.74 -8.34
CA PRO A 65 -6.34 -15.49 -9.37
C PRO A 65 -5.47 -15.82 -10.59
N ARG A 66 -4.31 -15.16 -10.76
CA ARG A 66 -3.35 -15.46 -11.83
C ARG A 66 -2.58 -16.75 -11.62
N GLY A 67 -2.45 -17.22 -10.37
CA GLY A 67 -1.72 -18.44 -10.05
C GLY A 67 -0.88 -18.35 -8.77
N PRO A 68 -0.37 -19.49 -8.27
CA PRO A 68 0.35 -19.57 -7.00
C PRO A 68 1.64 -18.76 -6.96
N GLU A 69 2.29 -18.54 -8.09
CA GLU A 69 3.46 -17.66 -8.24
C GLU A 69 3.14 -16.17 -8.00
N HIS A 70 1.86 -15.82 -8.00
CA HIS A 70 1.38 -14.48 -7.72
C HIS A 70 0.88 -14.27 -6.27
N ASN A 71 0.79 -15.35 -5.48
CA ASN A 71 0.38 -15.30 -4.09
C ASN A 71 1.34 -14.45 -3.25
N GLY A 72 0.84 -13.95 -2.14
CA GLY A 72 1.65 -13.14 -1.25
C GLY A 72 1.08 -13.04 0.15
N GLY A 73 1.76 -12.24 0.97
CA GLY A 73 1.41 -12.01 2.35
C GLY A 73 1.44 -10.54 2.69
N PHE A 74 0.75 -10.18 3.77
CA PHE A 74 0.75 -8.83 4.31
C PHE A 74 0.76 -8.83 5.84
N ARG A 75 1.29 -7.75 6.40
CA ARG A 75 1.27 -7.44 7.83
C ARG A 75 0.96 -5.97 8.03
N GLY A 76 0.39 -5.62 9.17
CA GLY A 76 0.08 -4.24 9.46
C GLY A 76 -0.61 -4.00 10.78
N THR A 77 -1.19 -2.82 10.92
CA THR A 77 -1.78 -2.33 12.16
C THR A 77 -3.14 -1.68 11.89
N LEU A 78 -4.13 -2.00 12.71
CA LEU A 78 -5.44 -1.35 12.76
C LEU A 78 -5.39 -0.17 13.74
N ILE A 79 -5.69 1.03 13.26
CA ILE A 79 -5.76 2.28 14.02
C ILE A 79 -7.10 2.93 13.71
N GLY A 80 -8.02 2.93 14.68
CA GLY A 80 -9.37 3.43 14.44
C GLY A 80 -10.14 2.53 13.46
N ASP A 81 -10.53 3.08 12.31
CA ASP A 81 -11.11 2.35 11.17
C ASP A 81 -10.07 2.00 10.09
N LEU A 82 -8.80 2.37 10.28
CA LEU A 82 -7.78 2.37 9.23
C LEU A 82 -6.75 1.28 9.50
N ILE A 83 -6.59 0.37 8.55
CA ILE A 83 -5.50 -0.60 8.51
C ILE A 83 -4.37 -0.02 7.65
N LYS A 84 -3.15 0.03 8.19
CA LYS A 84 -1.93 0.29 7.42
C LYS A 84 -1.17 -1.01 7.23
N LEU A 85 -0.87 -1.37 5.98
CA LEU A 85 -0.28 -2.65 5.60
C LEU A 85 1.06 -2.47 4.88
N GLN A 86 1.93 -3.45 5.06
CA GLN A 86 3.02 -3.80 4.15
C GLN A 86 2.71 -5.14 3.52
N TRP A 87 2.88 -5.26 2.21
CA TRP A 87 2.64 -6.50 1.47
C TRP A 87 3.90 -6.96 0.73
N ILE A 88 4.01 -8.26 0.54
CA ILE A 88 5.07 -8.91 -0.22
C ILE A 88 4.49 -10.00 -1.11
N LYS A 89 4.97 -10.02 -2.35
CA LYS A 89 4.82 -11.12 -3.30
C LYS A 89 6.21 -11.69 -3.54
N PRO A 90 6.56 -12.87 -3.01
CA PRO A 90 7.93 -13.38 -3.03
C PRO A 90 8.47 -13.63 -4.45
N GLY A 91 7.59 -13.79 -5.44
CA GLY A 91 7.98 -14.15 -6.80
C GLY A 91 8.35 -15.63 -6.91
N LYS A 92 8.75 -16.05 -8.11
CA LYS A 92 9.12 -17.43 -8.43
C LYS A 92 10.07 -17.45 -9.62
N ARG A 93 11.31 -17.87 -9.42
CA ARG A 93 12.38 -17.81 -10.43
C ARG A 93 12.07 -18.68 -11.64
N GLU A 94 11.56 -19.89 -11.42
CA GLU A 94 11.24 -20.87 -12.46
C GLU A 94 10.11 -20.39 -13.37
N ALA A 95 9.25 -19.50 -12.85
CA ALA A 95 8.16 -18.86 -13.60
C ALA A 95 8.52 -17.45 -14.09
N ALA A 96 9.79 -17.03 -13.96
CA ALA A 96 10.26 -15.68 -14.28
C ALA A 96 9.44 -14.56 -13.59
N VAL A 97 8.87 -14.84 -12.41
CA VAL A 97 8.11 -13.86 -11.63
C VAL A 97 9.02 -13.18 -10.61
N MET A 98 9.16 -11.87 -10.74
CA MET A 98 9.97 -11.06 -9.82
C MET A 98 9.27 -10.85 -8.47
N LEU A 99 10.08 -10.77 -7.42
CA LEU A 99 9.65 -10.29 -6.11
C LEU A 99 9.09 -8.88 -6.24
N LYS A 100 7.94 -8.64 -5.60
CA LYS A 100 7.36 -7.30 -5.45
C LYS A 100 6.96 -7.07 -4.01
N ARG A 101 6.98 -5.83 -3.57
CA ARG A 101 6.52 -5.42 -2.25
C ARG A 101 5.93 -4.02 -2.31
N GLY A 102 5.24 -3.63 -1.25
CA GLY A 102 4.79 -2.27 -1.11
C GLY A 102 3.96 -2.03 0.13
N ARG A 103 3.21 -0.92 0.12
CA ARG A 103 2.31 -0.53 1.19
C ARG A 103 0.87 -0.47 0.72
N ALA A 104 -0.05 -0.51 1.67
CA ALA A 104 -1.45 -0.27 1.43
C ALA A 104 -2.11 0.37 2.65
N TYR A 105 -3.24 1.03 2.43
CA TYR A 105 -4.15 1.42 3.49
C TYR A 105 -5.55 0.93 3.16
N LEU A 106 -6.27 0.43 4.15
CA LEU A 106 -7.64 -0.07 3.99
C LEU A 106 -8.51 0.50 5.10
N ARG A 107 -9.67 1.04 4.75
CA ARG A 107 -10.71 1.40 5.71
C ARG A 107 -11.66 0.23 5.92
N VAL A 108 -11.96 -0.04 7.17
CA VAL A 108 -12.92 -1.04 7.61
C VAL A 108 -14.31 -0.40 7.59
N SER A 109 -15.28 -1.06 6.96
CA SER A 109 -16.67 -0.60 7.04
C SER A 109 -17.22 -0.71 8.46
N ALA A 110 -18.22 0.09 8.81
CA ALA A 110 -18.80 0.11 10.17
C ALA A 110 -19.26 -1.26 10.69
N ARG A 111 -19.63 -2.19 9.80
CA ARG A 111 -20.05 -3.56 10.14
C ARG A 111 -18.92 -4.60 10.08
N GLY A 112 -17.70 -4.19 9.72
CA GLY A 112 -16.58 -5.12 9.59
C GLY A 112 -16.66 -6.10 8.43
N GLN A 113 -17.50 -5.82 7.43
CA GLN A 113 -17.77 -6.74 6.31
C GLN A 113 -17.05 -6.36 5.02
N LYS A 114 -16.45 -5.16 4.97
CA LYS A 114 -15.78 -4.64 3.77
C LYS A 114 -14.49 -3.93 4.14
N LEU A 115 -13.47 -4.10 3.30
CA LEU A 115 -12.21 -3.37 3.32
C LEU A 115 -12.08 -2.59 2.02
N ILE A 116 -11.89 -1.27 2.11
CA ILE A 116 -11.77 -0.40 0.94
C ILE A 116 -10.58 0.54 1.13
N GLY A 117 -9.69 0.60 0.14
CA GLY A 117 -8.61 1.57 0.15
C GLY A 117 -7.75 1.49 -1.10
N ARG A 118 -6.46 1.72 -0.95
CA ARG A 118 -5.48 1.68 -2.03
C ARG A 118 -4.22 0.97 -1.60
N TRP A 119 -3.45 0.58 -2.60
CA TRP A 119 -2.12 0.00 -2.44
C TRP A 119 -1.15 0.67 -3.40
N GLY A 120 0.13 0.55 -3.09
CA GLY A 120 1.22 1.00 -3.93
C GLY A 120 2.46 0.13 -3.80
N TYR A 121 3.44 0.41 -4.65
CA TYR A 121 4.73 -0.27 -4.70
C TYR A 121 5.75 0.40 -3.79
N ASP A 122 6.68 -0.41 -3.26
CA ASP A 122 7.77 0.03 -2.39
C ASP A 122 7.27 0.93 -1.24
N ASP A 123 7.56 2.23 -1.34
CA ASP A 123 7.24 3.22 -0.33
C ASP A 123 5.88 3.93 -0.55
N SER A 124 5.21 3.62 -1.64
CA SER A 124 3.93 4.22 -1.99
C SER A 124 2.76 3.46 -1.39
N GLU A 125 1.76 4.18 -0.91
CA GLU A 125 0.52 3.59 -0.39
C GLU A 125 -0.62 3.60 -1.44
N ASP A 126 -0.42 4.23 -2.60
CA ASP A 126 -1.54 4.59 -3.49
C ASP A 126 -1.30 4.53 -5.01
N ASP A 127 -0.10 4.19 -5.49
CA ASP A 127 0.22 4.16 -6.94
C ASP A 127 -0.07 2.83 -7.66
N GLY A 128 -0.43 1.78 -6.92
CA GLY A 128 -0.72 0.46 -7.46
C GLY A 128 -2.17 0.32 -7.91
N GLY A 129 -3.10 0.89 -7.15
CA GLY A 129 -4.52 0.89 -7.49
C GLY A 129 -5.45 0.79 -6.28
N PRO A 130 -6.76 0.61 -6.51
CA PRO A 130 -7.70 0.37 -5.44
C PRO A 130 -7.52 -1.04 -4.86
N TRP A 131 -7.88 -1.20 -3.58
CA TRP A 131 -8.06 -2.50 -2.94
C TRP A 131 -9.49 -2.57 -2.40
N ARG A 132 -10.23 -3.61 -2.80
CA ARG A 132 -11.56 -3.89 -2.30
C ARG A 132 -11.66 -5.35 -1.91
N ALA A 133 -12.10 -5.62 -0.69
CA ALA A 133 -12.36 -6.97 -0.22
C ALA A 133 -13.65 -7.03 0.61
N GLU A 134 -14.35 -8.16 0.53
CA GLU A 134 -15.54 -8.46 1.32
C GLU A 134 -15.31 -9.70 2.18
N LYS A 135 -15.85 -9.70 3.39
CA LYS A 135 -15.69 -10.84 4.30
C LYS A 135 -16.52 -11.99 3.77
N SER A 136 -15.92 -13.17 3.63
CA SER A 136 -16.64 -14.36 3.20
C SER A 136 -17.54 -14.81 4.34
N THR A 137 -18.84 -14.92 4.08
CA THR A 137 -19.74 -15.68 4.95
C THR A 137 -19.45 -17.16 4.72
N SER A 138 -19.28 -17.94 5.79
CA SER A 138 -19.34 -19.39 5.66
C SER A 138 -20.79 -19.73 5.34
N ASP A 139 -21.03 -20.26 4.14
CA ASP A 139 -22.25 -21.01 3.83
C ASP A 139 -22.13 -22.43 4.41
#